data_AF-A0A2S4UVF1-F1
#
_entry.id   AF-A0A2S4UVF1-F1
#
_cell.length_a   1.000
_cell.length_b   1.000
_cell.length_c   1.000
_cell.angle_alpha   90.00
_cell.angle_beta   90.00
_cell.angle_gamma   90.00
#
_symmetry.space_group_name_H-M   'P 1'
#
loop_
_entity.id
_entity.type
_entity.pdbx_description
1 polymer ?
#
loop_
_entity_poly.entity_id
_entity_poly.type
_entity_poly.pdbx_seq_one_letter_code
_entity_poly.pdbx_strand_id
1 'polypeptide(L)'
;MIAHHCLFIALVSSLLTESLAVGFQCWNDPVPNPKECEGAITNIHFDTTTKPSRLPLTEGKVRTINGGCALIIKNPNRASVTEDSIRKVLDAAAKQCPGKGGRFSFPENRSVNLEIRPRAAPGSERLAFDPDFPLEKTYCYQGGKEILPITDKGACIKALENLPTDANGIIMGDDNKPATSVYKYSKSCTLYIFTTDQSLLQVVKKDVAPKITKMIQECDTKRGNLNLNGAQGPNGRVLVYTYA
;
A
#
# COMPACT_ATOMS: atom_id res chain seq x y z
N MET A 1 -44.28 9.49 36.12
CA MET A 1 -43.79 9.88 34.77
C MET A 1 -42.27 10.00 34.64
N ILE A 2 -41.45 9.69 35.67
CA ILE A 2 -39.97 9.88 35.58
C ILE A 2 -39.23 8.59 35.16
N ALA A 3 -39.77 7.40 35.45
CA ALA A 3 -39.11 6.12 35.15
C ALA A 3 -39.05 5.76 33.65
N HIS A 4 -39.95 6.33 32.82
CA HIS A 4 -39.99 6.05 31.39
C HIS A 4 -38.99 6.89 30.60
N HIS A 5 -38.51 8.02 31.14
CA HIS A 5 -37.45 8.80 30.49
C HIS A 5 -36.06 8.18 30.65
N CYS A 6 -35.78 7.50 31.77
CA CYS A 6 -34.47 6.85 31.97
C CYS A 6 -34.27 5.60 31.09
N LEU A 7 -35.34 4.84 30.80
CA LEU A 7 -35.25 3.65 29.95
C LEU A 7 -34.96 3.98 28.48
N PHE A 8 -35.52 5.09 27.97
CA PHE A 8 -35.25 5.56 26.61
C PHE A 8 -33.84 6.10 26.44
N ILE A 9 -33.30 6.81 27.45
CA ILE A 9 -31.91 7.30 27.41
C ILE A 9 -30.94 6.10 27.35
N ALA A 10 -31.16 5.06 28.15
CA ALA A 10 -30.29 3.87 28.17
C ALA A 10 -30.26 3.11 26.83
N LEU A 11 -31.43 2.93 26.19
CA LEU A 11 -31.55 2.27 24.88
C LEU A 11 -30.90 3.07 23.75
N VAL A 12 -31.06 4.40 23.73
CA VAL A 12 -30.41 5.27 22.74
C VAL A 12 -28.89 5.29 22.95
N SER A 13 -28.41 5.29 24.19
CA SER A 13 -26.96 5.19 24.46
C SER A 13 -26.37 3.86 24.02
N SER A 14 -27.08 2.73 24.18
CA SER A 14 -26.57 1.40 23.77
C SER A 14 -26.51 1.25 22.23
N LEU A 15 -27.51 1.78 21.52
CA LEU A 15 -27.55 1.82 20.05
C LEU A 15 -26.48 2.78 19.46
N LEU A 16 -26.17 3.88 20.14
CA LEU A 16 -25.10 4.80 19.73
C LEU A 16 -23.71 4.19 19.94
N THR A 17 -23.48 3.41 21.01
CA THR A 17 -22.19 2.72 21.23
C THR A 17 -21.86 1.69 20.15
N GLU A 18 -22.84 0.97 19.60
CA GLU A 18 -22.59 -0.02 18.54
C GLU A 18 -22.29 0.62 17.17
N SER A 19 -22.89 1.78 16.87
CA SER A 19 -22.64 2.51 15.62
C SER A 19 -21.28 3.20 15.57
N LEU A 20 -20.68 3.50 16.74
CA LEU A 20 -19.35 4.12 16.87
C LEU A 20 -18.22 3.11 17.14
N ALA A 21 -18.52 1.83 17.31
CA ALA A 21 -17.51 0.82 17.57
C ALA A 21 -16.66 0.58 16.30
N VAL A 22 -15.33 0.67 16.46
CA VAL A 22 -14.35 0.23 15.46
C VAL A 22 -14.54 -1.27 15.25
N GLY A 23 -14.87 -1.68 14.02
CA GLY A 23 -14.85 -3.10 13.64
C GLY A 23 -13.40 -3.58 13.56
N PHE A 24 -13.07 -4.73 14.16
CA PHE A 24 -11.67 -5.17 14.23
C PHE A 24 -11.49 -6.68 14.01
N GLN A 25 -10.30 -7.04 13.55
CA GLN A 25 -9.80 -8.40 13.47
C GLN A 25 -8.33 -8.40 13.87
N CYS A 26 -8.01 -8.97 15.04
CA CYS A 26 -6.62 -9.14 15.47
C CYS A 26 -5.95 -10.28 14.70
N TRP A 27 -4.66 -10.12 14.40
CA TRP A 27 -3.80 -11.16 13.86
C TRP A 27 -2.83 -11.66 14.93
N ASN A 28 -2.16 -12.78 14.68
CA ASN A 28 -1.12 -13.30 15.57
C ASN A 28 0.26 -12.69 15.31
N ASP A 29 0.35 -11.76 14.35
CA ASP A 29 1.59 -11.07 14.03
C ASP A 29 1.96 -10.11 15.17
N PRO A 30 3.14 -10.27 15.80
CA PRO A 30 3.59 -9.31 16.80
C PRO A 30 3.86 -7.99 16.10
N VAL A 31 3.25 -6.92 16.59
CA VAL A 31 3.56 -5.56 16.12
C VAL A 31 4.26 -4.84 17.26
N PRO A 32 5.37 -4.14 16.96
CA PRO A 32 6.10 -3.41 17.97
C PRO A 32 5.30 -2.25 18.57
N ASN A 33 5.91 -1.64 19.59
CA ASN A 33 5.40 -0.59 20.44
C ASN A 33 4.47 0.43 19.72
N PRO A 34 3.29 0.77 20.28
CA PRO A 34 2.40 1.81 19.73
C PRO A 34 3.10 3.12 19.33
N LYS A 35 4.18 3.52 20.02
CA LYS A 35 4.99 4.69 19.65
C LYS A 35 5.59 4.60 18.24
N GLU A 36 5.99 3.41 17.80
CA GLU A 36 6.52 3.22 16.46
C GLU A 36 5.42 3.41 15.42
N CYS A 37 4.21 2.92 15.68
CA CYS A 37 3.05 3.14 14.82
C CYS A 37 2.62 4.62 14.76
N GLU A 38 2.67 5.34 15.88
CA GLU A 38 2.45 6.80 15.90
C GLU A 38 3.48 7.53 15.01
N GLY A 39 4.75 7.14 15.08
CA GLY A 39 5.78 7.67 14.18
C GLY A 39 5.58 7.25 12.71
N ALA A 40 4.85 6.18 12.43
CA ALA A 40 4.53 5.84 11.05
C ALA A 40 3.49 6.83 10.47
N ILE A 41 2.56 7.32 11.29
CA ILE A 41 1.60 8.35 10.87
C ILE A 41 2.32 9.64 10.45
N THR A 42 3.41 10.03 11.12
CA THR A 42 4.15 11.26 10.77
C THR A 42 4.84 11.22 9.41
N ASN A 43 5.01 10.01 8.84
CA ASN A 43 5.58 9.83 7.51
C ASN A 43 4.50 9.88 6.40
N ILE A 44 3.22 10.09 6.74
CA ILE A 44 2.14 10.25 5.77
C ILE A 44 2.12 11.71 5.26
N HIS A 45 2.09 11.87 3.95
CA HIS A 45 1.85 13.15 3.28
C HIS A 45 0.34 13.45 3.24
N PHE A 46 -0.11 14.31 4.14
CA PHE A 46 -1.49 14.81 4.17
C PHE A 46 -1.69 16.01 3.23
N ASP A 47 -2.90 16.15 2.71
CA ASP A 47 -3.39 17.39 2.12
C ASP A 47 -3.64 18.42 3.24
N THR A 48 -2.73 19.38 3.36
CA THR A 48 -2.77 20.44 4.37
C THR A 48 -3.56 21.66 3.91
N THR A 49 -4.08 21.67 2.67
CA THR A 49 -4.93 22.76 2.17
C THR A 49 -6.33 22.69 2.76
N THR A 50 -6.73 21.54 3.30
CA THR A 50 -8.00 21.36 4.03
C THR A 50 -7.81 21.44 5.55
N LYS A 51 -8.87 21.85 6.24
CA LYS A 51 -8.94 21.84 7.71
C LYS A 51 -10.17 21.03 8.15
N PRO A 52 -10.00 19.90 8.86
CA PRO A 52 -8.72 19.27 9.23
C PRO A 52 -7.94 18.73 8.01
N SER A 53 -6.64 18.50 8.19
CA SER A 53 -5.79 17.83 7.20
C SER A 53 -6.23 16.38 6.99
N ARG A 54 -6.12 15.90 5.76
CA ARG A 54 -6.70 14.61 5.34
C ARG A 54 -5.85 13.93 4.28
N LEU A 55 -6.08 12.65 4.04
CA LEU A 55 -5.43 11.93 2.96
C LEU A 55 -5.79 12.54 1.59
N PRO A 56 -4.83 12.67 0.67
CA PRO A 56 -5.10 13.06 -0.71
C PRO A 56 -6.16 12.17 -1.38
N LEU A 57 -7.09 12.78 -2.11
CA LEU A 57 -8.16 12.05 -2.82
C LEU A 57 -7.68 11.32 -4.09
N THR A 58 -6.42 11.51 -4.46
CA THR A 58 -5.78 10.83 -5.59
C THR A 58 -5.40 9.38 -5.28
N GLU A 59 -5.44 8.98 -4.00
CA GLU A 59 -4.87 7.74 -3.50
C GLU A 59 -5.97 6.80 -2.97
N GLY A 60 -5.92 5.53 -3.40
CA GLY A 60 -6.81 4.47 -2.88
C GLY A 60 -6.21 3.73 -1.70
N LYS A 61 -4.93 3.95 -1.41
CA LYS A 61 -4.17 3.25 -0.38
C LYS A 61 -2.99 4.09 0.07
N VAL A 62 -2.67 4.07 1.35
CA VAL A 62 -1.45 4.69 1.90
C VAL A 62 -0.69 3.62 2.68
N ARG A 63 0.62 3.54 2.46
CA ARG A 63 1.51 2.66 3.22
C ARG A 63 2.61 3.49 3.85
N THR A 64 2.85 3.28 5.13
CA THR A 64 3.91 3.95 5.87
C THR A 64 4.54 2.99 6.87
N ILE A 65 5.81 3.22 7.20
CA ILE A 65 6.55 2.46 8.19
C ILE A 65 7.33 3.41 9.08
N ASN A 66 7.43 3.04 10.35
CA ASN A 66 8.43 3.60 11.27
C ASN A 66 8.83 2.51 12.28
N GLY A 67 10.13 2.37 12.53
CA GLY A 67 10.64 1.22 13.28
C GLY A 67 10.17 -0.09 12.65
N GLY A 68 9.67 -1.02 13.46
CA GLY A 68 9.07 -2.27 13.01
C GLY A 68 7.55 -2.22 12.81
N CYS A 69 6.89 -1.06 12.93
CA CYS A 69 5.45 -0.92 12.66
C CYS A 69 5.19 -0.45 11.24
N ALA A 70 4.35 -1.20 10.52
CA ALA A 70 3.83 -0.85 9.20
C ALA A 70 2.32 -0.57 9.27
N LEU A 71 1.92 0.59 8.77
CA LEU A 71 0.51 0.96 8.62
C LEU A 71 0.13 0.91 7.14
N ILE A 72 -1.02 0.31 6.87
CA ILE A 72 -1.64 0.30 5.54
C ILE A 72 -3.06 0.81 5.67
N ILE A 73 -3.32 2.01 5.19
CA ILE A 73 -4.68 2.55 5.10
C ILE A 73 -5.24 2.18 3.74
N LYS A 74 -6.30 1.36 3.72
CA LYS A 74 -7.05 0.99 2.52
C LYS A 74 -8.27 1.89 2.41
N ASN A 75 -8.34 2.71 1.37
CA ASN A 75 -9.40 3.68 1.10
C ASN A 75 -9.83 3.60 -0.38
N PRO A 76 -10.38 2.47 -0.84
CA PRO A 76 -10.62 2.22 -2.27
C PRO A 76 -11.56 3.26 -2.92
N ASN A 77 -12.48 3.82 -2.12
CA ASN A 77 -13.45 4.82 -2.57
C ASN A 77 -12.93 6.26 -2.45
N ARG A 78 -11.67 6.46 -2.05
CA ARG A 78 -11.05 7.79 -1.88
C ARG A 78 -11.92 8.69 -0.99
N ALA A 79 -12.42 8.13 0.10
CA ALA A 79 -13.20 8.88 1.09
C ALA A 79 -12.31 9.88 1.84
N SER A 80 -12.91 10.92 2.39
CA SER A 80 -12.20 11.86 3.26
C SER A 80 -11.81 11.17 4.57
N VAL A 81 -10.50 11.01 4.81
CA VAL A 81 -9.94 10.40 6.02
C VAL A 81 -8.95 11.39 6.63
N THR A 82 -9.22 11.83 7.85
CA THR A 82 -8.41 12.85 8.53
C THR A 82 -7.26 12.21 9.29
N GLU A 83 -6.23 13.00 9.59
CA GLU A 83 -5.14 12.53 10.46
C GLU A 83 -5.68 12.09 11.83
N ASP A 84 -6.58 12.88 12.42
CA ASP A 84 -7.21 12.57 13.71
C ASP A 84 -7.99 11.26 13.71
N SER A 85 -8.68 10.92 12.60
CA SER A 85 -9.41 9.66 12.53
C SER A 85 -8.46 8.46 12.48
N ILE A 86 -7.32 8.59 11.80
CA ILE A 86 -6.28 7.55 11.77
C ILE A 86 -5.73 7.33 13.18
N ARG A 87 -5.38 8.40 13.91
CA ARG A 87 -4.88 8.33 15.29
C ARG A 87 -5.90 7.69 16.24
N LYS A 88 -7.18 8.07 16.15
CA LYS A 88 -8.26 7.46 16.95
C LYS A 88 -8.39 5.96 16.71
N VAL A 89 -8.30 5.51 15.45
CA VAL A 89 -8.36 4.08 15.12
C VAL A 89 -7.10 3.35 15.63
N LEU A 90 -5.92 3.98 15.57
CA LEU A 90 -4.68 3.41 16.13
C LEU A 90 -4.75 3.26 17.66
N ASP A 91 -5.28 4.26 18.37
CA ASP A 91 -5.52 4.19 19.82
C ASP A 91 -6.50 3.07 20.20
N ALA A 92 -7.58 2.91 19.41
CA ALA A 92 -8.53 1.83 19.59
C ALA A 92 -7.86 0.46 19.33
N ALA A 93 -7.04 0.36 18.30
CA ALA A 93 -6.31 -0.85 17.95
C ALA A 93 -5.37 -1.31 19.07
N ALA A 94 -4.63 -0.39 19.70
CA ALA A 94 -3.74 -0.69 20.81
C ALA A 94 -4.48 -1.29 22.02
N LYS A 95 -5.75 -0.91 22.23
CA LYS A 95 -6.63 -1.43 23.30
C LYS A 95 -7.26 -2.77 22.92
N GLN A 96 -7.70 -2.92 21.67
CA GLN A 96 -8.43 -4.10 21.19
C GLN A 96 -7.50 -5.28 20.86
N CYS A 97 -6.31 -5.01 20.32
CA CYS A 97 -5.31 -6.01 19.96
C CYS A 97 -3.93 -5.69 20.59
N PRO A 98 -3.79 -5.76 21.93
CA PRO A 98 -2.54 -5.37 22.60
C PRO A 98 -1.33 -6.16 22.09
N GLY A 99 -0.30 -5.46 21.61
CA GLY A 99 0.95 -6.04 21.11
C GLY A 99 0.84 -6.83 19.81
N LYS A 100 -0.29 -6.74 19.11
CA LYS A 100 -0.59 -7.52 17.91
C LYS A 100 -1.03 -6.63 16.77
N GLY A 101 -0.75 -7.09 15.55
CA GLY A 101 -1.30 -6.51 14.34
C GLY A 101 -2.78 -6.82 14.17
N GLY A 102 -3.37 -6.23 13.13
CA GLY A 102 -4.77 -6.45 12.84
C GLY A 102 -5.30 -5.54 11.74
N ARG A 103 -6.58 -5.71 11.45
CA ARG A 103 -7.36 -4.86 10.57
C ARG A 103 -8.46 -4.17 11.38
N PHE A 104 -8.59 -2.86 11.19
CA PHE A 104 -9.50 -2.00 11.95
C PHE A 104 -10.28 -1.11 10.98
N SER A 105 -11.60 -1.17 11.02
CA SER A 105 -12.50 -0.37 10.18
C SER A 105 -12.77 0.98 10.82
N PHE A 106 -12.77 2.04 10.03
CA PHE A 106 -13.09 3.39 10.52
C PHE A 106 -14.58 3.46 10.87
N PRO A 107 -14.97 3.94 12.07
CA PRO A 107 -16.37 4.01 12.49
C PRO A 107 -17.24 4.81 11.53
N GLU A 108 -16.72 5.93 11.03
CA GLU A 108 -17.43 6.86 10.14
C GLU A 108 -17.57 6.29 8.72
N ASN A 109 -16.71 5.33 8.33
CA ASN A 109 -16.77 4.68 7.04
C ASN A 109 -16.12 3.29 7.09
N ARG A 110 -16.94 2.25 7.24
CA ARG A 110 -16.47 0.86 7.35
C ARG A 110 -15.82 0.31 6.08
N SER A 111 -15.92 1.00 4.93
CA SER A 111 -15.17 0.63 3.72
C SER A 111 -13.68 1.02 3.82
N VAL A 112 -13.34 1.95 4.69
CA VAL A 112 -11.95 2.35 4.99
C VAL A 112 -11.41 1.49 6.12
N ASN A 113 -10.18 1.00 5.94
CA ASN A 113 -9.54 0.12 6.92
C ASN A 113 -8.09 0.53 7.18
N LEU A 114 -7.69 0.53 8.45
CA LEU A 114 -6.31 0.56 8.89
C LEU A 114 -5.84 -0.88 9.11
N GLU A 115 -4.79 -1.30 8.44
CA GLU A 115 -4.06 -2.52 8.79
C GLU A 115 -2.77 -2.14 9.50
N ILE A 116 -2.52 -2.82 10.62
CA ILE A 116 -1.29 -2.71 11.39
C ILE A 116 -0.54 -4.03 11.23
N ARG A 117 0.69 -3.97 10.73
CA ARG A 117 1.53 -5.13 10.41
C ARG A 117 2.96 -4.93 10.92
N PRO A 118 3.71 -6.00 11.18
CA PRO A 118 5.15 -5.89 11.32
C PRO A 118 5.78 -5.45 9.99
N ARG A 119 6.92 -4.76 10.08
CA ARG A 119 7.83 -4.53 8.95
C ARG A 119 8.18 -5.86 8.28
N ALA A 120 8.42 -5.84 6.96
CA ALA A 120 8.86 -7.03 6.25
C ALA A 120 10.18 -7.56 6.85
N ALA A 121 10.27 -8.87 7.04
CA ALA A 121 11.49 -9.50 7.54
C ALA A 121 12.64 -9.32 6.52
N PRO A 122 13.89 -9.12 6.99
CA PRO A 122 15.05 -9.08 6.10
C PRO A 122 15.12 -10.32 5.20
N GLY A 123 15.40 -10.11 3.91
CA GLY A 123 15.48 -11.19 2.92
C GLY A 123 14.13 -11.77 2.46
N SER A 124 13.00 -11.32 3.01
CA SER A 124 11.68 -11.75 2.55
C SER A 124 11.30 -11.14 1.20
N GLU A 125 10.39 -11.78 0.47
CA GLU A 125 9.84 -11.24 -0.78
C GLU A 125 9.27 -9.82 -0.63
N ARG A 126 8.71 -9.52 0.56
CA ARG A 126 8.02 -8.27 0.85
C ARG A 126 8.95 -7.10 1.16
N LEU A 127 10.24 -7.34 1.35
CA LEU A 127 11.19 -6.27 1.75
C LEU A 127 11.20 -5.11 0.76
N ALA A 128 11.12 -5.38 -0.54
CA ALA A 128 11.07 -4.32 -1.56
C ALA A 128 9.75 -3.56 -1.63
N PHE A 129 8.70 -4.04 -0.93
CA PHE A 129 7.39 -3.39 -0.87
C PHE A 129 7.29 -2.42 0.32
N ASP A 130 8.30 -2.38 1.20
CA ASP A 130 8.34 -1.47 2.33
C ASP A 130 8.44 0.00 1.85
N PRO A 131 7.65 0.93 2.43
CA PRO A 131 7.68 2.35 2.11
C PRO A 131 9.00 3.09 2.39
N ASP A 132 9.97 2.48 3.02
CA ASP A 132 11.30 3.05 3.19
C ASP A 132 12.37 2.30 2.38
N PHE A 133 11.97 1.29 1.58
CA PHE A 133 12.90 0.64 0.69
C PHE A 133 13.46 1.65 -0.33
N PRO A 134 14.79 1.74 -0.52
CA PRO A 134 15.39 2.78 -1.35
C PRO A 134 14.90 2.77 -2.79
N LEU A 135 14.68 3.95 -3.34
CA LEU A 135 14.42 4.13 -4.77
C LEU A 135 15.64 3.66 -5.58
N GLU A 136 15.37 3.12 -6.77
CA GLU A 136 16.35 2.69 -7.77
C GLU A 136 17.32 1.59 -7.32
N LYS A 137 17.07 1.00 -6.14
CA LYS A 137 17.80 -0.15 -5.65
C LYS A 137 17.17 -1.43 -6.17
N THR A 138 17.92 -2.21 -6.94
CA THR A 138 17.53 -3.56 -7.35
C THR A 138 17.38 -4.48 -6.13
N TYR A 139 16.28 -5.23 -6.08
CA TYR A 139 16.10 -6.31 -5.12
C TYR A 139 15.74 -7.61 -5.85
N CYS A 140 16.60 -8.62 -5.71
CA CYS A 140 16.41 -9.92 -6.32
C CYS A 140 16.00 -10.94 -5.26
N TYR A 141 14.78 -11.46 -5.36
CA TYR A 141 14.28 -12.48 -4.45
C TYR A 141 14.40 -13.87 -5.09
N GLN A 142 15.21 -14.72 -4.45
CA GLN A 142 15.26 -16.15 -4.74
C GLN A 142 14.20 -16.82 -3.86
N GLY A 143 13.09 -17.22 -4.48
CA GLY A 143 12.06 -18.00 -3.79
C GLY A 143 12.53 -19.39 -3.38
N GLY A 144 11.73 -20.05 -2.54
CA GLY A 144 11.87 -21.49 -2.28
C GLY A 144 11.51 -22.34 -3.51
N LYS A 145 11.61 -23.66 -3.39
CA LYS A 145 11.42 -24.62 -4.51
C LYS A 145 10.05 -24.53 -5.21
N GLU A 146 9.04 -23.98 -4.55
CA GLU A 146 7.67 -23.83 -5.08
C GLU A 146 7.52 -22.61 -5.99
N ILE A 147 8.48 -21.68 -5.98
CA ILE A 147 8.46 -20.49 -6.80
C ILE A 147 9.13 -20.80 -8.14
N LEU A 148 8.34 -20.73 -9.22
CA LEU A 148 8.85 -20.89 -10.58
C LEU A 148 9.90 -19.80 -10.89
N PRO A 149 11.08 -20.18 -11.39
CA PRO A 149 12.09 -19.23 -11.81
C PRO A 149 11.74 -18.65 -13.19
N ILE A 150 12.24 -17.46 -13.47
CA ILE A 150 12.24 -16.91 -14.81
C ILE A 150 13.30 -17.68 -15.61
N THR A 151 12.89 -18.35 -16.69
CA THR A 151 13.81 -19.19 -17.48
C THR A 151 14.47 -18.47 -18.66
N ASP A 152 13.94 -17.31 -19.05
CA ASP A 152 14.43 -16.49 -20.15
C ASP A 152 14.32 -15.00 -19.78
N LYS A 153 15.43 -14.39 -19.32
CA LYS A 153 15.46 -12.96 -19.00
C LYS A 153 15.18 -12.07 -20.21
N GLY A 154 15.47 -12.55 -21.43
CA GLY A 154 15.12 -11.85 -22.67
C GLY A 154 13.60 -11.72 -22.83
N ALA A 155 12.83 -12.62 -22.24
CA ALA A 155 11.38 -12.51 -22.18
C ALA A 155 10.92 -11.32 -21.31
N CYS A 156 11.61 -11.03 -20.20
CA CYS A 156 11.32 -9.82 -19.41
C CYS A 156 11.63 -8.54 -20.18
N ILE A 157 12.72 -8.52 -20.95
CA ILE A 157 13.05 -7.38 -21.82
C ILE A 157 11.97 -7.17 -22.89
N LYS A 158 11.49 -8.25 -23.51
CA LYS A 158 10.36 -8.17 -24.45
C LYS A 158 9.07 -7.68 -23.79
N ALA A 159 8.79 -8.10 -22.55
CA ALA A 159 7.65 -7.61 -21.79
C ALA A 159 7.75 -6.09 -21.54
N LEU A 160 8.95 -5.58 -21.22
CA LEU A 160 9.24 -4.15 -21.08
C LEU A 160 9.03 -3.39 -22.40
N GLU A 161 9.56 -3.92 -23.51
CA GLU A 161 9.41 -3.33 -24.85
C GLU A 161 7.94 -3.22 -25.27
N ASN A 162 7.10 -4.17 -24.86
CA ASN A 162 5.67 -4.22 -25.19
C ASN A 162 4.77 -3.35 -24.30
N LEU A 163 5.32 -2.58 -23.35
CA LEU A 163 4.51 -1.66 -22.57
C LEU A 163 3.93 -0.54 -23.47
N PRO A 164 2.60 -0.30 -23.41
CA PRO A 164 1.98 0.78 -24.14
C PRO A 164 2.33 2.14 -23.50
N THR A 165 2.39 3.17 -24.32
CA THR A 165 2.64 4.54 -23.87
C THR A 165 1.71 5.53 -24.56
N ASP A 166 1.45 6.66 -23.92
CA ASP A 166 0.82 7.81 -24.57
C ASP A 166 1.81 8.57 -25.48
N ALA A 167 1.36 9.71 -26.04
CA ALA A 167 2.17 10.58 -26.89
C ALA A 167 3.37 11.22 -26.17
N ASN A 168 3.33 11.34 -24.84
CA ASN A 168 4.42 11.86 -24.02
C ASN A 168 5.37 10.75 -23.54
N GLY A 169 5.09 9.49 -23.90
CA GLY A 169 5.87 8.33 -23.46
C GLY A 169 5.53 7.86 -22.04
N ILE A 170 4.46 8.37 -21.43
CA ILE A 170 3.97 7.88 -20.12
C ILE A 170 3.39 6.48 -20.31
N ILE A 171 3.75 5.55 -19.43
CA ILE A 171 3.25 4.17 -19.45
C ILE A 171 1.74 4.15 -19.20
N MET A 172 1.01 3.43 -20.06
CA MET A 172 -0.45 3.33 -20.04
C MET A 172 -0.92 1.91 -19.66
N GLY A 173 -2.21 1.76 -19.41
CA GLY A 173 -2.87 0.46 -19.35
C GLY A 173 -3.05 -0.17 -20.74
N ASP A 174 -3.45 -1.44 -20.77
CA ASP A 174 -3.64 -2.20 -22.01
C ASP A 174 -4.76 -1.68 -22.91
N ASP A 175 -5.72 -0.96 -22.33
CA ASP A 175 -6.77 -0.25 -23.08
C ASP A 175 -6.34 1.14 -23.55
N ASN A 176 -5.02 1.43 -23.51
CA ASN A 176 -4.40 2.72 -23.83
C ASN A 176 -4.94 3.90 -22.99
N LYS A 177 -5.39 3.64 -21.75
CA LYS A 177 -5.83 4.67 -20.81
C LYS A 177 -4.87 4.83 -19.63
N PRO A 178 -4.89 5.97 -18.92
CA PRO A 178 -4.15 6.13 -17.68
C PRO A 178 -4.55 5.04 -16.70
N ALA A 179 -3.56 4.35 -16.13
CA ALA A 179 -3.79 3.20 -15.26
C ALA A 179 -3.01 3.34 -13.95
N THR A 180 -3.47 2.64 -12.92
CA THR A 180 -2.73 2.50 -11.66
C THR A 180 -1.72 1.35 -11.72
N SER A 181 -1.87 0.47 -12.71
CA SER A 181 -0.97 -0.64 -12.97
C SER A 181 -1.05 -1.14 -14.40
N VAL A 182 0.01 -1.77 -14.88
CA VAL A 182 0.09 -2.49 -16.16
C VAL A 182 0.94 -3.74 -15.97
N TYR A 183 0.58 -4.83 -16.64
CA TYR A 183 1.45 -5.99 -16.74
C TYR A 183 1.65 -6.42 -18.18
N LYS A 184 2.82 -6.98 -18.48
CA LYS A 184 3.10 -7.63 -19.75
C LYS A 184 3.72 -8.99 -19.49
N TYR A 185 3.16 -9.98 -20.15
CA TYR A 185 3.66 -11.33 -20.13
C TYR A 185 4.38 -11.63 -21.46
N SER A 186 5.53 -12.26 -21.36
CA SER A 186 6.23 -12.87 -22.48
C SER A 186 6.86 -14.17 -22.00
N LYS A 187 6.46 -15.31 -22.58
CA LYS A 187 7.01 -16.65 -22.31
C LYS A 187 7.13 -17.02 -20.83
N SER A 188 8.27 -16.79 -20.18
CA SER A 188 8.53 -17.17 -18.80
C SER A 188 8.69 -15.98 -17.88
N CYS A 189 8.25 -14.80 -18.31
CA CYS A 189 8.32 -13.59 -17.51
C CYS A 189 7.05 -12.75 -17.64
N THR A 190 6.50 -12.39 -16.48
CA THR A 190 5.57 -11.30 -16.28
C THR A 190 6.32 -10.11 -15.70
N LEU A 191 6.23 -8.97 -16.38
CA LEU A 191 6.60 -7.66 -15.86
C LEU A 191 5.33 -6.98 -15.34
N TYR A 192 5.29 -6.63 -14.06
CA TYR A 192 4.20 -5.90 -13.44
C TYR A 192 4.69 -4.55 -12.92
N ILE A 193 4.05 -3.47 -13.34
CA ILE A 193 4.36 -2.11 -12.92
C ILE A 193 3.11 -1.51 -12.31
N PHE A 194 3.19 -1.02 -11.07
CA PHE A 194 2.03 -0.47 -10.39
C PHE A 194 2.40 0.60 -9.36
N THR A 195 1.45 1.49 -9.07
CA THR A 195 1.60 2.46 -7.99
C THR A 195 1.26 1.83 -6.64
N THR A 196 2.07 2.10 -5.62
CA THR A 196 1.86 1.52 -4.29
C THR A 196 0.69 2.15 -3.53
N ASP A 197 0.19 3.29 -3.98
CA ASP A 197 -0.91 4.07 -3.39
C ASP A 197 -2.22 3.97 -4.21
N GLN A 198 -2.22 3.24 -5.33
CA GLN A 198 -3.33 3.16 -6.28
C GLN A 198 -3.71 4.50 -6.95
N SER A 199 -2.77 5.43 -7.03
CA SER A 199 -2.87 6.61 -7.89
C SER A 199 -2.45 6.27 -9.34
N LEU A 200 -2.60 7.21 -10.27
CA LEU A 200 -2.21 6.98 -11.67
C LEU A 200 -0.69 6.85 -11.83
N LEU A 201 -0.26 5.99 -12.75
CA LEU A 201 1.11 5.95 -13.24
C LEU A 201 1.42 7.24 -14.00
N GLN A 202 2.58 7.83 -13.72
CA GLN A 202 3.11 9.04 -14.36
C GLN A 202 4.55 8.81 -14.88
N VAL A 203 4.93 7.55 -15.04
CA VAL A 203 6.29 7.15 -15.38
C VAL A 203 6.49 7.21 -16.89
N VAL A 204 7.52 7.94 -17.34
CA VAL A 204 7.95 7.97 -18.73
C VAL A 204 8.81 6.74 -19.02
N LYS A 205 8.38 5.90 -19.97
CA LYS A 205 9.02 4.61 -20.31
C LYS A 205 10.49 4.77 -20.65
N LYS A 206 10.84 5.80 -21.42
CA LYS A 206 12.22 6.06 -21.87
C LYS A 206 13.19 6.28 -20.70
N ASP A 207 12.71 6.92 -19.63
CA ASP A 207 13.55 7.28 -18.48
C ASP A 207 13.79 6.09 -17.54
N VAL A 208 12.82 5.18 -17.47
CA VAL A 208 12.89 4.03 -16.56
C VAL A 208 13.33 2.74 -17.23
N ALA A 209 13.19 2.60 -18.55
CA ALA A 209 13.56 1.39 -19.27
C ALA A 209 15.02 0.96 -18.99
N PRO A 210 16.04 1.86 -19.01
CA PRO A 210 17.41 1.46 -18.67
C PRO A 210 17.55 0.91 -17.25
N LYS A 211 16.80 1.47 -16.29
CA LYS A 211 16.82 1.04 -14.88
C LYS A 211 16.17 -0.33 -14.71
N ILE A 212 15.05 -0.56 -15.39
CA ILE A 212 14.34 -1.85 -15.39
C ILE A 212 15.19 -2.92 -16.11
N THR A 213 15.82 -2.59 -17.24
CA THR A 213 16.74 -3.49 -17.95
C THR A 213 17.91 -3.89 -17.06
N LYS A 214 18.51 -2.94 -16.33
CA LYS A 214 19.57 -3.22 -15.36
C LYS A 214 19.10 -4.17 -14.26
N MET A 215 17.92 -3.93 -13.67
CA MET A 215 17.31 -4.82 -12.67
C MET A 215 17.12 -6.24 -13.23
N ILE A 216 16.58 -6.38 -14.46
CA ILE A 216 16.39 -7.68 -15.13
C ILE A 216 17.73 -8.39 -15.32
N GLN A 217 18.78 -7.68 -15.72
CA GLN A 217 20.12 -8.26 -15.91
C GLN A 217 20.75 -8.71 -14.60
N GLU A 218 20.64 -7.91 -13.53
CA GLU A 218 21.20 -8.21 -12.21
C GLU A 218 20.47 -9.36 -11.51
N CYS A 219 19.15 -9.43 -11.64
CA CYS A 219 18.35 -10.50 -11.04
C CYS A 219 18.36 -11.79 -11.87
N ASP A 220 18.65 -11.72 -13.16
CA ASP A 220 18.78 -12.85 -14.07
C ASP A 220 17.52 -13.74 -14.07
N THR A 221 17.55 -14.89 -13.39
CA THR A 221 16.43 -15.84 -13.29
C THR A 221 15.56 -15.65 -12.04
N LYS A 222 15.94 -14.72 -11.16
CA LYS A 222 15.25 -14.39 -9.90
C LYS A 222 14.13 -13.38 -10.14
N ARG A 223 13.18 -13.35 -9.21
CA ARG A 223 12.16 -12.29 -9.17
C ARG A 223 12.84 -10.96 -8.86
N GLY A 224 12.64 -9.96 -9.70
CA GLY A 224 13.22 -8.63 -9.53
C GLY A 224 12.19 -7.65 -8.99
N ASN A 225 12.60 -6.77 -8.08
CA ASN A 225 11.83 -5.62 -7.64
C ASN A 225 12.67 -4.35 -7.78
N LEU A 226 12.02 -3.26 -8.19
CA LEU A 226 12.62 -1.93 -8.30
C LEU A 226 11.58 -0.87 -7.94
N ASN A 227 11.95 0.04 -7.03
CA ASN A 227 11.11 1.16 -6.63
C ASN A 227 11.51 2.42 -7.40
N LEU A 228 10.55 3.15 -7.94
CA LEU A 228 10.74 4.31 -8.79
C LEU A 228 9.80 5.44 -8.36
N ASN A 229 10.18 6.68 -8.69
CA ASN A 229 9.24 7.81 -8.69
C ASN A 229 8.22 7.67 -9.84
N GLY A 230 7.13 8.43 -9.76
CA GLY A 230 6.12 8.52 -10.82
C GLY A 230 4.76 7.91 -10.48
N ALA A 231 4.43 7.82 -9.18
CA ALA A 231 3.04 7.76 -8.76
C ALA A 231 2.47 9.18 -8.74
N GLN A 232 1.19 9.36 -9.08
CA GLN A 232 0.53 10.67 -9.01
C GLN A 232 0.30 11.11 -7.55
N GLY A 233 0.01 10.17 -6.64
CA GLY A 233 -0.21 10.45 -5.23
C GLY A 233 1.10 10.59 -4.44
N PRO A 234 1.16 11.50 -3.46
CA PRO A 234 2.39 11.82 -2.75
C PRO A 234 2.87 10.74 -1.77
N ASN A 235 2.01 9.81 -1.37
CA ASN A 235 2.35 8.65 -0.54
C ASN A 235 2.71 7.41 -1.39
N GLY A 236 2.64 7.53 -2.72
CA GLY A 236 2.92 6.48 -3.67
C GLY A 236 4.34 6.47 -4.20
N ARG A 237 4.77 5.29 -4.60
CA ARG A 237 5.89 5.06 -5.53
C ARG A 237 5.41 4.13 -6.63
N VAL A 238 6.19 3.99 -7.70
CA VAL A 238 5.99 2.90 -8.66
C VAL A 238 6.85 1.72 -8.27
N LEU A 239 6.24 0.54 -8.11
CA LEU A 239 6.95 -0.71 -7.97
C LEU A 239 6.94 -1.43 -9.32
N VAL A 240 8.13 -1.81 -9.77
CA VAL A 240 8.34 -2.74 -10.87
C VAL A 240 8.65 -4.10 -10.26
N TYR A 241 7.97 -5.13 -10.74
CA TYR A 241 8.09 -6.49 -10.25
C TYR A 241 8.15 -7.48 -11.42
N THR A 242 9.18 -8.33 -11.47
CA THR A 242 9.28 -9.43 -12.43
C THR A 242 9.12 -10.78 -11.76
N TYR A 243 8.34 -11.66 -12.37
CA TYR A 243 8.13 -13.04 -11.92
C TYR A 243 7.78 -13.95 -13.09
N ALA A 244 7.86 -15.27 -12.89
CA ALA A 244 7.48 -16.26 -13.90
C ALA A 244 5.95 -16.38 -14.04
#